data_AF-A0A7X2STI7-F1
#
_entry.id   AF-A0A7X2STI7-F1
#
_cell.length_a   1.000
_cell.length_b   1.000
_cell.length_c   1.000
_cell.angle_alpha   90.00
_cell.angle_beta   90.00
_cell.angle_gamma   90.00
#
_symmetry.space_group_name_H-M   'P 1'
#
loop_
_entity.id
_entity.type
_entity.pdbx_description
1 polymer ?
#
loop_
_entity_poly.entity_id
_entity_poly.type
_entity_poly.pdbx_seq_one_letter_code
_entity_poly.pdbx_strand_id
1 'polypeptide(L)'
;KTVMQNQGSALMGIGTANGENRTAEATKKAISSPLLEVSIDGAEQVLLNITGGPDLSLFEAQDASDIVAQAATSDINIIFGTSIN
;
A
#
# COMPACT_ATOMS: atom_id res chain seq x y z
N LYS A 1 -9.81 -13.07 4.76
CA LYS A 1 -11.06 -12.71 5.49
C LYS A 1 -10.78 -12.06 6.85
N THR A 2 -9.73 -12.42 7.56
CA THR A 2 -9.41 -11.96 8.93
C THR A 2 -9.13 -10.45 9.05
N VAL A 3 -8.48 -9.88 8.04
CA VAL A 3 -7.98 -8.48 8.04
C VAL A 3 -9.08 -7.41 8.08
N MET A 4 -10.22 -7.69 7.45
CA MET A 4 -11.30 -6.71 7.22
C MET A 4 -12.49 -6.95 8.14
N GLN A 5 -12.46 -8.01 8.95
CA GLN A 5 -13.56 -8.37 9.86
C GLN A 5 -13.43 -7.57 11.15
N ASN A 6 -14.43 -6.75 11.47
CA ASN A 6 -14.52 -5.90 12.68
C ASN A 6 -13.55 -4.70 12.79
N GLN A 7 -12.92 -4.26 11.70
CA GLN A 7 -11.96 -3.13 11.74
C GLN A 7 -12.59 -1.72 11.71
N GLY A 8 -13.92 -1.61 11.67
CA GLY A 8 -14.58 -0.30 11.60
C GLY A 8 -14.37 0.39 10.24
N SER A 9 -13.91 1.64 10.26
CA SER A 9 -13.72 2.46 9.04
C SER A 9 -12.46 2.04 8.28
N ALA A 10 -12.61 1.73 7.00
CA ALA A 10 -11.51 1.45 6.09
C ALA A 10 -11.19 2.68 5.24
N LEU A 11 -9.91 2.96 5.06
CA LEU A 11 -9.40 4.02 4.19
C LEU A 11 -8.71 3.39 2.99
N MET A 12 -8.85 4.01 1.82
CA MET A 12 -8.30 3.50 0.59
C MET A 12 -7.59 4.61 -0.17
N GLY A 13 -6.27 4.50 -0.28
CA GLY A 13 -5.46 5.32 -1.17
C GLY A 13 -5.18 4.58 -2.46
N ILE A 14 -5.27 5.30 -3.59
CA ILE A 14 -4.88 4.77 -4.89
C ILE A 14 -3.83 5.69 -5.49
N GLY A 15 -2.76 5.09 -6.01
CA GLY A 15 -1.70 5.81 -6.71
C GLY A 15 -1.28 5.07 -7.96
N THR A 16 -0.89 5.82 -8.98
CA THR A 16 -0.41 5.31 -10.25
C THR A 16 0.87 6.03 -10.64
N ALA A 17 1.82 5.26 -11.16
CA ALA A 17 3.09 5.76 -11.67
C ALA A 17 3.63 4.81 -12.73
N ASN A 18 4.61 5.30 -13.49
CA ASN A 18 5.25 4.62 -14.61
C ASN A 18 6.77 4.84 -14.56
N GLY A 19 7.54 4.00 -15.24
CA GLY A 19 9.02 4.07 -15.27
C GLY A 19 9.68 3.11 -14.27
N GLU A 20 11.00 3.26 -14.06
CA GLU A 20 11.80 2.38 -13.19
C GLU A 20 11.33 2.38 -11.73
N ASN A 21 10.95 3.54 -11.18
CA ASN A 21 10.48 3.67 -9.79
C ASN A 21 8.95 3.74 -9.68
N ARG A 22 8.23 3.15 -10.63
CA ARG A 22 6.76 3.18 -10.67
C ARG A 22 6.12 2.72 -9.36
N THR A 23 6.67 1.70 -8.72
CA THR A 23 6.02 1.10 -7.55
C THR A 23 6.20 1.98 -6.29
N ALA A 24 7.40 2.52 -6.07
CA ALA A 24 7.66 3.46 -5.00
C ALA A 24 6.84 4.77 -5.15
N GLU A 25 6.81 5.33 -6.36
CA GLU A 25 6.07 6.55 -6.67
C GLU A 25 4.55 6.35 -6.58
N ALA A 26 4.03 5.21 -7.08
CA ALA A 26 2.62 4.86 -6.95
C ALA A 26 2.22 4.75 -5.48
N THR A 27 3.07 4.13 -4.65
CA THR A 27 2.82 3.97 -3.22
C THR A 27 2.80 5.32 -2.50
N LYS A 28 3.78 6.21 -2.77
CA LYS A 28 3.79 7.57 -2.22
C LYS A 28 2.54 8.37 -2.59
N LYS A 29 2.05 8.22 -3.82
CA LYS A 29 0.79 8.84 -4.25
C LYS A 29 -0.42 8.20 -3.57
N ALA A 30 -0.40 6.90 -3.33
CA ALA A 30 -1.47 6.21 -2.63
C ALA A 30 -1.59 6.71 -1.18
N ILE A 31 -0.48 6.81 -0.43
CA ILE A 31 -0.50 7.30 0.96
C ILE A 31 -0.83 8.79 1.10
N SER A 32 -0.56 9.59 0.06
CA SER A 32 -0.90 11.02 0.02
C SER A 32 -2.22 11.29 -0.70
N SER A 33 -2.98 10.25 -1.04
CA SER A 33 -4.24 10.38 -1.74
C SER A 33 -5.28 11.06 -0.84
N PRO A 34 -6.06 12.03 -1.37
CA PRO A 34 -7.09 12.74 -0.59
C PRO A 34 -8.25 11.83 -0.11
N LEU A 35 -8.27 10.57 -0.51
CA LEU A 35 -9.19 9.54 -0.02
C LEU A 35 -8.78 8.98 1.36
N LEU A 36 -7.55 9.25 1.83
CA LEU A 36 -7.11 9.04 3.20
C LEU A 36 -7.39 10.33 4.00
N GLU A 37 -8.63 10.49 4.46
CA GLU A 37 -9.03 11.62 5.33
C GLU A 37 -8.37 11.55 6.71
N VAL A 38 -8.01 10.35 7.16
CA VAL A 38 -7.21 10.12 8.36
C VAL A 38 -5.85 9.61 7.89
N SER A 39 -4.77 10.18 8.44
CA SER A 39 -3.41 9.69 8.20
C SER A 39 -3.34 8.18 8.43
N ILE A 40 -2.49 7.48 7.68
CA ILE A 40 -2.22 6.04 7.88
C ILE A 40 -1.63 5.75 9.28
N ASP A 41 -1.25 6.81 9.97
CA ASP A 41 -0.75 6.83 11.34
C ASP A 41 -1.83 6.35 12.33
N GLY A 42 -1.73 5.08 12.73
CA GLY A 42 -2.68 4.40 13.61
C GLY A 42 -3.43 3.23 12.97
N ALA A 43 -3.20 2.93 11.69
CA ALA A 43 -3.84 1.80 11.02
C ALA A 43 -3.22 0.46 11.45
N GLU A 44 -3.88 -0.33 12.30
CA GLU A 44 -3.33 -1.63 12.76
C GLU A 44 -3.11 -2.66 11.64
N GLN A 45 -3.89 -2.58 10.57
CA GLN A 45 -3.77 -3.50 9.43
C GLN A 45 -3.85 -2.74 8.11
N VAL A 46 -2.93 -3.06 7.20
CA VAL A 46 -2.87 -2.46 5.87
C VAL A 46 -2.92 -3.56 4.81
N LEU A 47 -3.78 -3.39 3.82
CA LEU A 47 -3.82 -4.26 2.65
C LEU A 47 -3.20 -3.51 1.47
N LEU A 48 -2.03 -3.97 1.03
CA LEU A 48 -1.30 -3.42 -0.09
C LEU A 48 -1.49 -4.36 -1.29
N ASN A 49 -2.19 -3.89 -2.33
CA ASN A 49 -2.32 -4.62 -3.58
C ASN A 49 -1.58 -3.90 -4.70
N ILE A 50 -0.57 -4.55 -5.27
CA ILE A 50 0.23 -4.03 -6.37
C ILE A 50 -0.20 -4.74 -7.64
N THR A 51 -0.71 -3.98 -8.59
CA THR A 51 -1.09 -4.49 -9.91
C THR A 51 -0.10 -3.99 -10.95
N GLY A 52 0.51 -4.90 -11.69
CA GLY A 52 1.51 -4.58 -12.69
C GLY A 52 1.56 -5.61 -13.81
N GLY A 53 2.41 -5.34 -14.80
CA GLY A 53 2.70 -6.29 -15.87
C GLY A 53 3.59 -7.45 -15.41
N PRO A 54 3.98 -8.35 -16.33
CA PRO A 54 4.88 -9.49 -16.04
C PRO A 54 6.26 -9.07 -15.54
N ASP A 55 6.64 -7.80 -15.75
CA ASP A 55 7.89 -7.21 -15.29
C ASP A 55 7.84 -6.78 -13.81
N LEU A 56 6.75 -7.06 -13.08
CA LEU A 56 6.66 -6.70 -11.67
C LEU A 56 7.61 -7.59 -10.84
N SER A 57 8.60 -6.95 -10.21
CA SER A 57 9.59 -7.66 -9.40
C SER A 57 9.22 -7.72 -7.92
N LEU A 58 9.76 -8.71 -7.21
CA LEU A 58 9.67 -8.75 -5.73
C LEU A 58 10.32 -7.53 -5.07
N PHE A 59 11.34 -6.94 -5.71
CA PHE A 59 12.02 -5.76 -5.22
C PHE A 59 11.08 -4.54 -5.20
N GLU A 60 10.35 -4.31 -6.29
CA GLU A 60 9.34 -3.27 -6.37
C GLU A 60 8.27 -3.42 -5.27
N ALA A 61 7.83 -4.65 -5.01
CA ALA A 61 6.87 -4.93 -3.95
C ALA A 61 7.41 -4.65 -2.54
N GLN A 62 8.68 -4.94 -2.30
CA GLN A 62 9.35 -4.63 -1.04
C GLN A 62 9.42 -3.12 -0.83
N ASP A 63 9.83 -2.36 -1.84
CA ASP A 63 9.91 -0.89 -1.77
C ASP A 63 8.56 -0.27 -1.39
N ALA A 64 7.47 -0.74 -1.98
CA ALA A 64 6.13 -0.28 -1.59
C ALA A 64 5.79 -0.60 -0.14
N SER A 65 6.11 -1.82 0.31
CA SER A 65 5.85 -2.25 1.69
C SER A 65 6.64 -1.41 2.69
N ASP A 66 7.90 -1.11 2.38
CA ASP A 66 8.78 -0.29 3.23
C ASP A 66 8.29 1.15 3.33
N ILE A 67 7.78 1.73 2.24
CA ILE A 67 7.20 3.09 2.25
C ILE A 67 5.95 3.14 3.12
N VAL A 68 5.07 2.13 3.01
CA VAL A 68 3.86 2.03 3.84
C VAL A 68 4.23 1.85 5.30
N ALA A 69 5.20 0.96 5.60
CA ALA A 69 5.68 0.73 6.95
C ALA A 69 6.29 2.01 7.56
N GLN A 70 7.07 2.77 6.79
CA GLN A 70 7.62 4.06 7.24
C GLN A 70 6.56 5.14 7.46
N ALA A 71 5.46 5.09 6.71
CA ALA A 71 4.36 6.03 6.86
C ALA A 71 3.49 5.73 8.11
N ALA A 72 3.55 4.51 8.64
CA ALA A 72 2.85 4.11 9.85
C ALA A 72 3.80 4.18 11.07
N THR A 73 3.40 4.88 12.14
CA THR A 73 4.24 4.99 13.36
C THR A 73 4.14 3.76 14.27
N SER A 74 3.20 2.85 14.02
CA SER A 74 2.91 1.68 14.87
C SER A 74 3.36 0.37 14.20
N ASP A 75 3.45 -0.72 14.98
CA ASP A 75 3.60 -2.07 14.42
C ASP A 75 2.29 -2.46 13.72
N ILE A 76 2.31 -2.45 12.39
CA ILE A 76 1.13 -2.71 11.55
C ILE A 76 1.25 -4.05 10.82
N ASN A 77 0.15 -4.77 10.69
CA ASN A 77 0.11 -5.99 9.89
C ASN A 77 -0.12 -5.65 8.42
N ILE A 78 0.96 -5.68 7.62
CA ILE A 78 0.89 -5.44 6.18
C ILE A 78 0.62 -6.75 5.45
N ILE A 79 -0.51 -6.80 4.74
CA ILE A 79 -0.82 -7.90 3.83
C ILE A 79 -0.59 -7.42 2.42
N PHE A 80 0.44 -8.00 1.82
CA PHE A 80 0.84 -7.77 0.46
C PHE A 80 0.10 -8.73 -0.49
N GLY A 81 -0.39 -8.18 -1.60
CA GLY A 81 -0.91 -8.92 -2.74
C GLY A 81 -0.33 -8.38 -4.04
N THR A 82 0.02 -9.29 -4.94
CA THR A 82 0.40 -8.94 -6.31
C THR A 82 -0.57 -9.51 -7.30
N SER A 83 -0.96 -8.67 -8.26
CA SER A 83 -1.72 -9.08 -9.42
C SER A 83 -0.89 -8.78 -10.66
N ILE A 84 -0.59 -9.82 -11.42
CA ILE A 84 0.10 -9.74 -12.70
C ILE A 84 -0.99 -9.77 -13.78
N ASN A 85 -1.05 -8.74 -14.62
CA ASN A 85 -1.98 -8.61 -15.74
C ASN A 85 -1.25 -8.58 -17.08
#